data_AF-A0A2B7XUM6-F1
#
_entry.id   AF-A0A2B7XUM6-F1
#
_cell.length_a   1.000
_cell.length_b   1.000
_cell.length_c   1.000
_cell.angle_alpha   90.00
_cell.angle_beta   90.00
_cell.angle_gamma   90.00
#
_symmetry.space_group_name_H-M   'P 1'
#
loop_
_entity.id
_entity.type
_entity.pdbx_description
1 polymer ?
#
loop_
_entity_poly.entity_id
_entity_poly.type
_entity_poly.pdbx_seq_one_letter_code
_entity_poly.pdbx_strand_id
1 'polypeptide(L)'
;MAIMTPPASPTAPPKPDWQSIITSLIPTGRQAAAHSPSPPRPSPSFISKYRKLHTLLYLSALSFLTLILIGNTSDTPILRQFYFLKLDLSNIIPRSVPNAVLINSIARTIGLHDFYQVGLWNFCEGYNDDGQGITYCSKPKIFYFFNPVEILMNELLAGATIALPSEISRALSIARIVSNWIFALFLASALLIFLCLLFAPFSTPYLPPPDQIHEKPTPPPPTPQQQQQTAHKRTPFLPPLLLILKFLALLTTTAASTLSTAMFTVFKIVFTNNQADLNIKAHLGLYMLIFMWIAVGCVGVGFGVDESVEETFLDGI
;
A
#
# COMPACT_ATOMS: atom_id res chain seq x y z
N MET A 1 -108.58 -35.13 4.09
CA MET A 1 -107.54 -36.07 3.62
C MET A 1 -107.16 -35.69 2.19
N ALA A 2 -106.06 -34.95 2.05
CA ALA A 2 -105.34 -34.81 0.78
C ALA A 2 -103.89 -34.50 1.16
N ILE A 3 -102.99 -35.25 0.54
CA ILE A 3 -101.65 -35.59 0.99
C ILE A 3 -100.68 -34.44 0.66
N MET A 4 -99.91 -33.98 1.65
CA MET A 4 -98.76 -33.10 1.47
C MET A 4 -97.69 -33.81 0.65
N THR A 5 -97.26 -33.19 -0.46
CA THR A 5 -96.05 -33.55 -1.19
C THR A 5 -94.94 -32.52 -0.90
N PRO A 6 -93.67 -32.94 -0.84
CA PRO A 6 -92.56 -32.13 -0.31
C PRO A 6 -92.00 -31.08 -1.30
N PRO A 7 -91.29 -30.05 -0.81
CA PRO A 7 -90.82 -28.92 -1.61
C PRO A 7 -89.62 -29.24 -2.51
N ALA A 8 -89.56 -28.55 -3.65
CA ALA A 8 -88.47 -28.63 -4.63
C ALA A 8 -87.16 -28.01 -4.10
N SER A 9 -86.05 -28.68 -4.41
CA SER A 9 -84.67 -28.33 -4.05
C SER A 9 -84.17 -27.06 -4.77
N PRO A 10 -83.34 -26.21 -4.13
CA PRO A 10 -82.73 -25.04 -4.78
C PRO A 10 -81.68 -25.45 -5.83
N THR A 11 -81.72 -24.79 -6.99
CA THR A 11 -80.75 -24.94 -8.08
C THR A 11 -79.39 -24.38 -7.68
N ALA A 12 -78.33 -25.14 -7.97
CA ALA A 12 -76.94 -24.76 -7.68
C ALA A 12 -76.47 -23.56 -8.52
N PRO A 13 -75.59 -22.69 -7.98
CA PRO A 13 -75.03 -21.57 -8.74
C PRO A 13 -74.11 -22.04 -9.88
N PRO A 14 -73.99 -21.26 -10.97
CA PRO A 14 -73.17 -21.62 -12.13
C PRO A 14 -71.69 -21.77 -11.73
N LYS A 15 -71.03 -22.79 -12.28
CA LYS A 15 -69.61 -23.06 -12.05
C LYS A 15 -68.76 -21.94 -12.68
N PRO A 16 -67.72 -21.45 -11.99
CA PRO A 16 -66.83 -20.42 -12.53
C PRO A 16 -66.06 -20.95 -13.76
N ASP A 17 -66.03 -20.13 -14.82
CA ASP A 17 -65.33 -20.41 -16.08
C ASP A 17 -63.83 -20.17 -15.91
N TRP A 18 -63.14 -21.19 -15.41
CA TRP A 18 -61.69 -21.18 -15.18
C TRP A 18 -60.87 -21.02 -16.46
N GLN A 19 -61.41 -21.29 -17.64
CA GLN A 19 -60.66 -21.13 -18.89
C GLN A 19 -60.40 -19.65 -19.18
N SER A 20 -61.39 -18.79 -18.92
CA SER A 20 -61.23 -17.33 -19.10
C SER A 20 -60.18 -16.73 -18.16
N ILE A 21 -60.10 -17.21 -16.92
CA ILE A 21 -59.13 -16.75 -15.90
C ILE A 21 -57.72 -17.26 -16.20
N ILE A 22 -57.58 -18.50 -16.68
CA ILE A 22 -56.27 -19.03 -17.07
C ILE A 22 -55.72 -18.28 -18.29
N THR A 23 -56.59 -17.85 -19.21
CA THR A 23 -56.18 -17.14 -20.42
C THR A 23 -55.72 -15.69 -20.14
N SER A 24 -56.17 -15.08 -19.03
CA SER A 24 -55.70 -13.74 -18.60
C SER A 24 -54.43 -13.76 -17.75
N LEU A 25 -54.01 -14.93 -17.24
CA LEU A 25 -52.80 -15.12 -16.44
C LEU A 25 -51.58 -15.56 -17.27
N ILE A 26 -51.77 -15.93 -18.53
CA ILE A 26 -50.67 -16.19 -19.47
C ILE A 26 -50.30 -14.84 -20.09
N PRO A 27 -49.10 -14.28 -19.83
CA PRO A 27 -48.66 -13.09 -20.51
C PRO A 27 -48.47 -13.44 -21.99
N THR A 28 -49.47 -13.15 -22.83
CA THR A 28 -49.35 -13.07 -24.29
C THR A 28 -48.56 -11.83 -24.65
N GLY A 29 -47.28 -11.89 -24.28
CA GLY A 29 -46.29 -10.88 -24.57
C GLY A 29 -45.01 -11.59 -24.95
N ARG A 30 -44.90 -12.01 -26.21
CA ARG A 30 -43.62 -11.87 -26.90
C ARG A 30 -43.30 -10.37 -26.90
N GLN A 31 -42.83 -9.86 -25.78
CA GLN A 31 -41.93 -8.72 -25.82
C GLN A 31 -40.71 -9.28 -26.55
N ALA A 32 -40.61 -8.96 -27.84
CA ALA A 32 -39.32 -9.00 -28.51
C ALA A 32 -38.35 -8.35 -27.53
N ALA A 33 -37.34 -9.10 -27.07
CA ALA A 33 -36.34 -8.59 -26.16
C ALA A 33 -35.91 -7.24 -26.69
N ALA A 34 -36.35 -6.17 -26.05
CA ALA A 34 -35.89 -4.84 -26.36
C ALA A 34 -34.38 -4.97 -26.25
N HIS A 35 -33.70 -4.71 -27.35
CA HIS A 35 -32.25 -4.75 -27.44
C HIS A 35 -31.77 -3.70 -26.43
N SER A 36 -31.55 -4.11 -25.18
CA SER A 36 -30.85 -3.28 -24.22
C SER A 36 -29.50 -3.04 -24.88
N PRO A 37 -29.12 -1.78 -25.19
CA PRO A 37 -27.85 -1.52 -25.84
C PRO A 37 -26.78 -2.15 -24.96
N SER A 38 -26.14 -3.19 -25.50
CA SER A 38 -25.04 -3.86 -24.80
C SER A 38 -24.02 -2.77 -24.46
N PRO A 39 -23.57 -2.70 -23.21
CA PRO A 39 -22.66 -1.65 -22.77
C PRO A 39 -21.42 -1.64 -23.68
N PRO A 40 -20.89 -0.45 -24.01
CA PRO A 40 -19.80 -0.33 -24.98
C PRO A 40 -18.60 -1.16 -24.51
N ARG A 41 -18.21 -2.19 -25.27
CA ARG A 41 -17.04 -3.01 -24.95
C ARG A 41 -15.77 -2.15 -25.03
N PRO A 42 -14.85 -2.27 -24.05
CA PRO A 42 -13.59 -1.54 -24.11
C PRO A 42 -12.77 -1.97 -25.33
N SER A 43 -12.19 -0.99 -26.04
CA SER A 43 -11.37 -1.25 -27.21
C SER A 43 -10.11 -2.07 -26.84
N PRO A 44 -9.60 -2.94 -27.72
CA PRO A 44 -8.37 -3.72 -27.44
C PRO A 44 -7.16 -2.82 -27.18
N SER A 45 -7.12 -1.63 -27.79
CA SER A 45 -6.08 -0.63 -27.56
C SER A 45 -6.11 -0.05 -26.14
N PHE A 46 -7.31 0.09 -25.55
CA PHE A 46 -7.50 0.59 -24.18
C PHE A 46 -6.98 -0.42 -23.15
N ILE A 47 -7.29 -1.71 -23.32
CA ILE A 47 -6.84 -2.79 -22.44
C ILE A 47 -5.30 -2.88 -22.42
N SER A 48 -4.66 -2.79 -23.58
CA SER A 48 -3.19 -2.81 -23.69
C SER A 48 -2.52 -1.60 -23.01
N LYS A 49 -3.11 -0.40 -23.16
CA LYS A 49 -2.63 0.83 -22.51
C LYS A 49 -2.76 0.74 -20.99
N TYR A 50 -3.92 0.30 -20.49
CA TYR A 50 -4.17 0.10 -19.06
C TYR A 50 -3.17 -0.86 -18.44
N ARG A 51 -2.95 -2.04 -19.06
CA ARG A 51 -1.98 -3.02 -18.55
C ARG A 51 -0.57 -2.45 -18.44
N LYS A 52 -0.13 -1.69 -19.46
CA LYS A 52 1.18 -1.01 -19.43
C LYS A 52 1.25 0.00 -18.30
N LEU A 53 0.23 0.85 -18.16
CA LEU A 53 0.17 1.87 -17.10
C LEU A 53 0.20 1.24 -15.70
N HIS A 54 -0.62 0.21 -15.47
CA HIS A 54 -0.67 -0.52 -14.21
C HIS A 54 0.70 -1.11 -13.84
N THR A 55 1.34 -1.83 -14.76
CA THR A 55 2.68 -2.40 -14.52
C THR A 55 3.70 -1.30 -14.24
N LEU A 56 3.68 -0.18 -14.96
CA LEU A 56 4.60 0.94 -14.73
C LEU A 56 4.42 1.57 -13.35
N LEU A 57 3.18 1.79 -12.91
CA LEU A 57 2.88 2.39 -11.60
C LEU A 57 3.38 1.50 -10.45
N TYR A 58 3.00 0.21 -10.44
CA TYR A 58 3.41 -0.70 -9.37
C TYR A 58 4.91 -1.03 -9.40
N LEU A 59 5.54 -1.07 -10.57
CA LEU A 59 6.99 -1.25 -10.69
C LEU A 59 7.77 -0.03 -10.17
N SER A 60 7.28 1.18 -10.46
CA SER A 60 7.87 2.41 -9.90
C SER A 60 7.73 2.46 -8.37
N ALA A 61 6.56 2.09 -7.84
CA ALA A 61 6.33 1.99 -6.40
C ALA A 61 7.26 0.98 -5.73
N LEU A 62 7.42 -0.21 -6.32
CA LEU A 62 8.33 -1.24 -5.80
C LEU A 62 9.79 -0.76 -5.80
N SER A 63 10.21 -0.05 -6.85
CA SER A 63 11.56 0.52 -6.94
C SER A 63 11.82 1.54 -5.84
N PHE A 64 10.88 2.46 -5.59
CA PHE A 64 10.98 3.44 -4.51
C PHE A 64 10.93 2.79 -3.12
N LEU A 65 10.06 1.80 -2.90
CA LEU A 65 10.03 1.04 -1.65
C LEU A 65 11.33 0.28 -1.41
N THR A 66 11.96 -0.26 -2.46
CA THR A 66 13.25 -0.93 -2.32
C THR A 66 14.32 0.07 -1.87
N LEU A 67 14.34 1.29 -2.43
CA LEU A 67 15.25 2.37 -1.99
C LEU A 67 15.00 2.77 -0.53
N ILE A 68 13.74 2.83 -0.11
CA ILE A 68 13.38 3.14 1.29
C ILE A 68 13.85 2.01 2.22
N LEU A 69 13.66 0.75 1.82
CA LEU A 69 14.10 -0.41 2.58
C LEU A 69 15.63 -0.41 2.71
N ILE A 70 16.40 -0.25 1.63
CA ILE A 70 17.87 -0.31 1.70
C ILE A 70 18.53 1.03 2.05
N GLY A 71 17.75 2.09 2.27
CA GLY A 71 18.25 3.44 2.50
C GLY A 71 19.21 3.51 3.68
N ASN A 72 20.32 4.23 3.50
CA ASN A 72 21.36 4.44 4.50
C ASN A 72 21.97 3.13 5.06
N THR A 73 22.00 2.05 4.28
CA THR A 73 22.66 0.78 4.68
C THR A 73 24.17 0.75 4.39
N SER A 74 24.66 1.60 3.49
CA SER A 74 26.07 1.70 3.11
C SER A 74 26.42 3.10 2.62
N ASP A 75 27.70 3.46 2.65
CA ASP A 75 28.21 4.72 2.08
C ASP A 75 28.29 4.60 0.55
N THR A 76 27.14 4.76 -0.10
CA THR A 76 27.05 4.97 -1.55
C THR A 76 26.33 6.28 -1.83
N PRO A 77 26.66 7.00 -2.91
CA PRO A 77 26.16 8.37 -3.14
C PRO A 77 24.64 8.46 -3.20
N ILE A 78 23.98 7.37 -3.61
CA ILE A 78 22.52 7.27 -3.64
C ILE A 78 22.00 6.96 -2.22
N LEU A 79 22.43 5.85 -1.59
CA LEU A 79 21.85 5.40 -0.31
C LEU A 79 22.10 6.38 0.84
N ARG A 80 23.21 7.14 0.81
CA ARG A 80 23.53 8.17 1.81
C ARG A 80 22.52 9.31 1.86
N GLN A 81 21.74 9.55 0.80
CA GLN A 81 20.70 10.58 0.80
C GLN A 81 19.36 10.07 1.35
N PHE A 82 19.20 8.75 1.46
CA PHE A 82 17.99 8.09 1.94
C PHE A 82 18.12 7.70 3.41
N TYR A 83 18.05 8.69 4.30
CA TYR A 83 17.94 8.51 5.75
C TYR A 83 16.62 9.07 6.26
N PHE A 84 16.15 8.62 7.42
CA PHE A 84 14.94 9.18 8.05
C PHE A 84 15.24 10.41 8.91
N LEU A 85 16.28 10.31 9.73
CA LEU A 85 16.72 11.35 10.65
C LEU A 85 18.24 11.45 10.62
N LYS A 86 18.76 12.68 10.54
CA LYS A 86 20.17 13.01 10.72
C LYS A 86 20.31 13.85 11.98
N LEU A 87 21.08 13.38 12.95
CA LEU A 87 21.51 14.14 14.11
C LEU A 87 22.85 14.77 13.81
N ASP A 88 22.98 16.06 14.08
CA ASP A 88 24.20 16.85 13.94
C ASP A 88 24.68 17.28 15.34
N LEU A 89 25.90 16.86 15.63
CA LEU A 89 26.63 16.99 16.88
C LEU A 89 27.90 17.85 16.69
N SER A 90 28.08 18.52 15.56
CA SER A 90 29.33 19.26 15.26
C SER A 90 29.58 20.45 16.22
N ASN A 91 28.58 20.89 17.00
CA ASN A 91 28.64 22.10 17.84
C ASN A 91 28.21 21.88 19.30
N ILE A 92 28.59 20.75 19.92
CA ILE A 92 28.30 20.48 21.33
C ILE A 92 29.29 21.22 22.24
N ILE A 93 28.99 22.48 22.54
CA ILE A 93 29.62 23.20 23.66
C ILE A 93 28.70 23.05 24.87
N PRO A 94 29.09 22.31 25.93
CA PRO A 94 28.36 22.34 27.18
C PRO A 94 28.40 23.77 27.73
N ARG A 95 27.23 24.39 27.97
CA ARG A 95 27.16 25.76 28.54
C ARG A 95 27.71 25.87 29.96
N SER A 96 28.08 24.74 30.57
CA SER A 96 28.59 24.62 31.93
C SER A 96 30.10 24.84 32.07
N VAL A 97 30.86 25.10 30.99
CA VAL A 97 32.32 25.33 31.08
C VAL A 97 32.78 26.54 30.26
N PRO A 98 33.51 27.53 30.83
CA PRO A 98 33.80 28.80 30.16
C PRO A 98 34.88 28.76 29.06
N ASN A 99 35.50 27.61 28.75
CA ASN A 99 36.69 27.55 27.90
C ASN A 99 36.48 26.63 26.68
N ALA A 100 35.96 27.19 25.58
CA ALA A 100 35.56 26.46 24.37
C ALA A 100 36.71 26.03 23.42
N VAL A 101 37.93 26.55 23.60
CA VAL A 101 39.00 26.41 22.59
C VAL A 101 39.79 25.10 22.71
N LEU A 102 39.86 24.48 23.89
CA LEU A 102 40.63 23.24 24.09
C LEU A 102 39.81 21.95 23.85
N ILE A 103 38.48 22.07 23.74
CA ILE A 103 37.56 20.91 23.72
C ILE A 103 37.43 20.29 22.33
N ASN A 104 37.61 21.04 21.23
CA ASN A 104 37.48 20.50 19.87
C ASN A 104 38.54 19.42 19.57
N SER A 105 39.74 19.55 20.13
CA SER A 105 40.79 18.52 20.04
C SER A 105 40.52 17.32 20.96
N ILE A 106 39.73 17.47 22.03
CA ILE A 106 39.43 16.38 22.97
C ILE A 106 38.18 15.61 22.51
N ALA A 107 37.17 16.26 21.95
CA ALA A 107 35.98 15.63 21.37
C ALA A 107 36.33 14.65 20.24
N ARG A 108 37.28 15.00 19.35
CA ARG A 108 37.83 14.07 18.33
C ARG A 108 38.66 12.92 18.94
N THR A 109 39.26 13.13 20.11
CA THR A 109 40.04 12.10 20.82
C THR A 109 39.14 11.16 21.64
N ILE A 110 37.86 11.51 21.84
CA ILE A 110 36.84 10.70 22.51
C ILE A 110 36.09 9.79 21.52
N GLY A 111 36.32 9.92 20.20
CA GLY A 111 35.68 9.07 19.18
C GLY A 111 34.26 9.51 18.76
N LEU A 112 33.81 10.68 19.21
CA LEU A 112 32.49 11.18 18.87
C LEU A 112 32.43 11.65 17.41
N HIS A 113 31.46 11.17 16.65
CA HIS A 113 31.22 11.56 15.26
C HIS A 113 30.38 12.84 15.16
N ASP A 114 30.59 13.63 14.10
CA ASP A 114 29.89 14.90 13.88
C ASP A 114 28.41 14.70 13.54
N PHE A 115 28.06 13.57 12.92
CA PHE A 115 26.68 13.28 12.60
C PHE A 115 26.34 11.78 12.65
N TYR A 116 25.07 11.51 12.91
CA TYR A 116 24.47 10.17 12.87
C TYR A 116 23.24 10.18 11.97
N GLN A 117 23.22 9.31 10.97
CA GLN A 117 22.10 9.10 10.05
C GLN A 117 21.40 7.79 10.40
N VAL A 118 20.07 7.85 10.52
CA VAL A 118 19.23 6.71 10.88
C VAL A 118 18.57 6.16 9.62
N GLY A 119 18.88 4.91 9.29
CA GLY A 119 18.20 4.12 8.27
C GLY A 119 17.10 3.24 8.88
N LEU A 120 16.48 2.41 8.04
CA LEU A 120 15.44 1.47 8.51
C LEU A 120 16.03 0.29 9.28
N TRP A 121 17.22 -0.18 8.88
CA TRP A 121 17.86 -1.39 9.42
C TRP A 121 19.05 -1.11 10.34
N ASN A 122 19.60 0.09 10.25
CA ASN A 122 20.91 0.42 10.78
C ASN A 122 21.05 1.94 10.97
N PHE A 123 22.19 2.34 11.49
CA PHE A 123 22.63 3.73 11.47
C PHE A 123 24.01 3.84 10.80
N CYS A 124 24.32 5.03 10.31
CA CYS A 124 25.64 5.39 9.80
C CYS A 124 26.12 6.65 10.51
N GLU A 125 27.41 6.71 10.79
CA GLU A 125 28.07 7.82 11.47
C GLU A 125 29.23 8.35 10.62
N GLY A 126 29.62 9.60 10.87
CA GLY A 126 30.61 10.26 10.03
C GLY A 126 31.01 11.65 10.51
N TYR A 127 31.97 12.22 9.79
CA TYR A 127 32.49 13.56 10.04
C TYR A 127 32.08 14.52 8.92
N ASN A 128 31.63 15.72 9.31
CA ASN A 128 31.34 16.80 8.37
C ASN A 128 32.64 17.52 7.96
N ASP A 129 33.67 17.46 8.82
CA ASP A 129 34.98 18.07 8.57
C ASP A 129 35.79 17.25 7.53
N ASP A 130 36.48 17.95 6.63
CA ASP A 130 37.39 17.41 5.60
C ASP A 130 36.74 16.58 4.46
N GLY A 131 35.41 16.59 4.33
CA GLY A 131 34.71 15.91 3.23
C GLY A 131 34.72 14.38 3.31
N GLN A 132 35.08 13.82 4.46
CA GLN A 132 35.13 12.37 4.70
C GLN A 132 33.74 11.72 4.65
N GLY A 133 32.69 12.44 5.07
CA GLY A 133 31.32 11.94 4.98
C GLY A 133 31.08 10.78 5.95
N ILE A 134 30.39 9.73 5.47
CA ILE A 134 30.10 8.55 6.30
C ILE A 134 31.39 7.73 6.43
N THR A 135 31.82 7.48 7.67
CA THR A 135 33.01 6.65 7.97
C THR A 135 32.62 5.22 8.32
N TYR A 136 31.50 5.04 9.00
CA TYR A 136 31.06 3.72 9.46
C TYR A 136 29.54 3.57 9.40
N CYS A 137 29.09 2.36 9.07
CA CYS A 137 27.68 1.96 9.12
C CYS A 137 27.53 0.69 9.94
N SER A 138 26.57 0.67 10.85
CA SER A 138 26.28 -0.51 11.65
C SER A 138 25.68 -1.63 10.78
N LYS A 139 25.87 -2.88 11.21
CA LYS A 139 25.28 -4.03 10.50
C LYS A 139 23.74 -3.96 10.51
N PRO A 140 23.07 -4.24 9.38
CA PRO A 140 21.60 -4.29 9.31
C PRO A 140 21.02 -5.28 10.31
N LYS A 141 20.01 -4.84 11.08
CA LYS A 141 19.28 -5.66 12.05
C LYS A 141 17.79 -5.64 11.74
N ILE A 142 17.15 -6.81 11.78
CA ILE A 142 15.69 -6.94 11.66
C ILE A 142 15.05 -6.29 12.89
N PHE A 143 13.98 -5.51 12.70
CA PHE A 143 13.33 -4.75 13.78
C PHE A 143 14.30 -3.82 14.51
N TYR A 144 15.14 -3.14 13.73
CA TYR A 144 16.01 -2.11 14.26
C TYR A 144 15.19 -0.91 14.76
N PHE A 145 15.60 -0.35 15.89
CA PHE A 145 15.12 0.92 16.40
C PHE A 145 16.32 1.75 16.84
N PHE A 146 16.25 3.06 16.63
CA PHE A 146 17.33 3.95 16.99
C PHE A 146 17.31 4.25 18.50
N ASN A 147 18.37 3.86 19.21
CA ASN A 147 18.57 4.14 20.62
C ASN A 147 19.75 5.11 20.82
N PRO A 148 19.49 6.43 20.84
CA PRO A 148 20.55 7.43 20.96
C PRO A 148 21.31 7.33 22.30
N VAL A 149 20.67 6.82 23.35
CA VAL A 149 21.33 6.67 24.66
C VAL A 149 22.43 5.64 24.59
N GLU A 150 22.15 4.47 24.01
CA GLU A 150 23.13 3.38 23.90
C GLU A 150 24.28 3.75 22.99
N ILE A 151 23.99 4.39 21.85
CA ILE A 151 25.01 4.83 20.89
C ILE A 151 25.91 5.89 21.54
N LEU A 152 25.33 6.92 22.17
CA LEU A 152 26.11 7.97 22.80
C LEU A 152 26.86 7.47 24.05
N MET A 153 26.30 6.55 24.83
CA MET A 153 26.99 5.99 26.01
C MET A 153 28.16 5.08 25.61
N ASN A 154 28.05 4.34 24.49
CA ASN A 154 29.13 3.50 24.01
C ASN A 154 30.32 4.31 23.48
N GLU A 155 30.06 5.50 22.90
CA GLU A 155 31.10 6.38 22.37
C GLU A 155 31.64 7.37 23.43
N LEU A 156 30.81 7.89 24.33
CA LEU A 156 31.23 8.97 25.24
C LEU A 156 31.76 8.47 26.58
N LEU A 157 31.55 7.21 26.99
CA LEU A 157 31.58 6.88 28.41
C LEU A 157 32.28 5.57 28.79
N ALA A 158 33.57 5.76 29.04
CA ALA A 158 34.16 5.40 30.33
C ALA A 158 33.56 6.20 31.53
N GLY A 159 32.23 6.21 31.73
CA GLY A 159 31.65 6.38 33.08
C GLY A 159 30.93 7.67 33.54
N ALA A 160 30.15 8.40 32.75
CA ALA A 160 29.28 9.48 33.26
C ALA A 160 27.79 9.24 32.94
N THR A 161 27.01 8.86 33.94
CA THR A 161 25.57 8.69 33.80
C THR A 161 24.89 10.05 33.69
N ILE A 162 24.45 10.44 32.49
CA ILE A 162 23.60 11.60 32.30
C ILE A 162 22.18 11.20 32.68
N ALA A 163 21.61 11.84 33.70
CA ALA A 163 20.20 11.68 34.05
C ALA A 163 19.36 12.23 32.89
N LEU A 164 18.83 11.33 32.05
CA LEU A 164 17.98 11.73 30.94
C LEU A 164 16.63 12.26 31.48
N PRO A 165 16.16 13.43 31.02
CA PRO A 165 14.83 13.92 31.36
C PRO A 165 13.75 12.94 30.91
N SER A 166 12.67 12.84 31.70
CA SER A 166 11.58 11.86 31.53
C SER A 166 10.85 11.95 30.19
N GLU A 167 10.98 13.06 29.46
CA GLU A 167 10.42 13.24 28.13
C GLU A 167 11.13 12.39 27.07
N ILE A 168 12.45 12.23 27.16
CA ILE A 168 13.23 11.46 26.18
C ILE A 168 12.97 9.96 26.34
N SER A 169 12.87 9.48 27.58
CA SER A 169 12.61 8.06 27.85
C SER A 169 11.21 7.64 27.38
N ARG A 170 10.20 8.51 27.48
CA ARG A 170 8.87 8.26 26.93
C ARG A 170 8.86 8.29 25.40
N ALA A 171 9.56 9.23 24.77
CA ALA A 171 9.67 9.26 23.31
C ALA A 171 10.40 8.00 22.78
N LEU A 172 11.45 7.55 23.46
CA LEU A 172 12.21 6.35 23.09
C LEU A 172 11.39 5.05 23.19
N SER A 173 10.53 4.93 24.21
CA SER A 173 9.71 3.72 24.36
C SER A 173 8.64 3.61 23.28
N ILE A 174 8.01 4.73 22.89
CA ILE A 174 7.09 4.79 21.75
C ILE A 174 7.83 4.49 20.45
N ALA A 175 9.00 5.11 20.27
CA ALA A 175 9.83 4.91 19.09
C ALA A 175 10.18 3.45 18.84
N ARG A 176 10.55 2.70 19.89
CA ARG A 176 10.85 1.25 19.77
C ARG A 176 9.69 0.47 19.16
N ILE A 177 8.47 0.70 19.65
CA ILE A 177 7.28 0.00 19.16
C ILE A 177 6.98 0.43 17.73
N VAL A 178 6.96 1.74 17.48
CA VAL A 178 6.60 2.31 16.19
C VAL A 178 7.60 1.93 15.10
N SER A 179 8.90 1.95 15.36
CA SER A 179 9.94 1.51 14.41
C SER A 179 9.75 0.05 13.97
N ASN A 180 9.39 -0.84 14.89
CA ASN A 180 9.13 -2.24 14.55
C ASN A 180 7.91 -2.40 13.62
N TRP A 181 6.85 -1.62 13.87
CA TRP A 181 5.67 -1.59 12.98
C TRP A 181 5.98 -0.98 11.63
N ILE A 182 6.73 0.14 11.58
CA ILE A 182 7.18 0.75 10.32
C ILE A 182 7.95 -0.27 9.48
N PHE A 183 8.88 -0.98 10.10
CA PHE A 183 9.66 -2.03 9.46
C PHE A 183 8.76 -3.14 8.87
N ALA A 184 7.84 -3.67 9.68
CA ALA A 184 6.94 -4.73 9.25
C ALA A 184 6.01 -4.28 8.11
N LEU A 185 5.47 -3.06 8.20
CA LEU A 185 4.53 -2.52 7.21
C LEU A 185 5.21 -2.22 5.87
N PHE A 186 6.43 -1.65 5.87
CA PHE A 186 7.17 -1.46 4.61
C PHE A 186 7.56 -2.77 3.96
N LEU A 187 8.01 -3.75 4.75
CA LEU A 187 8.36 -5.07 4.22
C LEU A 187 7.12 -5.79 3.68
N ALA A 188 6.00 -5.77 4.40
CA ALA A 188 4.73 -6.34 3.96
C ALA A 188 4.21 -5.65 2.68
N SER A 189 4.27 -4.32 2.61
CA SER A 189 3.90 -3.56 1.41
C SER A 189 4.72 -3.97 0.19
N ALA A 190 6.05 -4.06 0.32
CA ALA A 190 6.91 -4.48 -0.79
C ALA A 190 6.57 -5.90 -1.29
N LEU A 191 6.30 -6.83 -0.37
CA LEU A 191 5.87 -8.20 -0.71
C LEU A 191 4.49 -8.21 -1.38
N LEU A 192 3.52 -7.45 -0.87
CA LEU A 192 2.18 -7.34 -1.45
C LEU A 192 2.22 -6.77 -2.86
N ILE A 193 3.00 -5.72 -3.10
CA ILE A 193 3.17 -5.12 -4.42
C ILE A 193 3.86 -6.09 -5.38
N PHE A 194 4.88 -6.81 -4.92
CA PHE A 194 5.53 -7.85 -5.71
C PHE A 194 4.54 -8.95 -6.11
N LEU A 195 3.69 -9.42 -5.18
CA LEU A 195 2.64 -10.39 -5.49
C LEU A 195 1.61 -9.82 -6.48
N CYS A 196 1.19 -8.56 -6.32
CA CYS A 196 0.29 -7.90 -7.28
C CYS A 196 0.89 -7.86 -8.70
N LEU A 197 2.19 -7.59 -8.84
CA LEU A 197 2.89 -7.63 -10.13
C LEU A 197 2.94 -9.05 -10.72
N LEU A 198 3.17 -10.07 -9.89
CA LEU A 198 3.16 -11.47 -10.34
C LEU A 198 1.77 -11.95 -10.78
N PHE A 199 0.71 -11.50 -10.12
CA PHE A 199 -0.67 -11.90 -10.42
C PHE A 199 -1.36 -11.00 -11.47
N ALA A 200 -0.75 -9.87 -11.85
CA ALA A 200 -1.24 -8.97 -12.89
C ALA A 200 -1.65 -9.64 -14.22
N PRO A 201 -0.85 -10.56 -14.82
CA PRO A 201 -1.23 -11.19 -16.09
C PRO A 201 -2.50 -12.07 -16.00
N PHE A 202 -2.85 -12.54 -14.81
CA PHE A 202 -4.04 -13.36 -14.57
C PHE A 202 -5.30 -12.54 -14.28
N SER A 203 -5.17 -11.25 -14.00
CA SER A 203 -6.29 -10.38 -13.62
C SER A 203 -7.11 -9.88 -14.79
N THR A 204 -6.50 -9.74 -15.98
CA THR A 204 -7.24 -9.20 -17.13
C THR A 204 -8.16 -10.28 -17.70
N PRO A 205 -9.48 -10.04 -17.78
CA PRO A 205 -10.36 -10.92 -18.54
C PRO A 205 -9.80 -11.00 -19.96
N TYR A 206 -9.39 -12.18 -20.39
CA TYR A 206 -9.15 -12.45 -21.80
C TYR A 206 -10.50 -12.28 -22.50
N LEU A 207 -10.78 -11.08 -22.99
CA LEU A 207 -11.82 -10.88 -23.99
C LEU A 207 -11.12 -11.24 -25.31
N PRO A 208 -11.44 -12.39 -25.93
CA PRO A 208 -10.90 -12.70 -27.24
C PRO A 208 -11.24 -11.52 -28.17
N PRO A 209 -10.32 -11.13 -29.07
CA PRO A 209 -10.63 -10.16 -30.10
C PRO A 209 -11.91 -10.62 -30.84
N PRO A 210 -12.77 -9.70 -31.30
CA PRO A 210 -13.83 -10.09 -32.21
C PRO A 210 -13.14 -10.71 -33.41
N ASP A 211 -13.23 -12.04 -33.54
CA ASP A 211 -12.98 -12.69 -34.81
C ASP A 211 -13.84 -11.92 -35.81
N GLN A 212 -13.17 -11.33 -36.80
CA GLN A 212 -13.83 -10.71 -37.93
C GLN A 212 -14.90 -11.70 -38.39
N ILE A 213 -16.17 -11.31 -38.29
CA ILE A 213 -17.27 -11.99 -38.95
C ILE A 213 -17.06 -11.71 -40.44
N HIS A 214 -16.03 -12.32 -41.03
CA HIS A 214 -16.12 -12.70 -42.42
C HIS A 214 -17.15 -13.82 -42.43
N GLU A 215 -18.35 -13.44 -42.86
CA GLU A 215 -19.43 -14.33 -43.25
C GLU A 215 -18.86 -15.38 -44.21
N LYS A 216 -18.37 -16.49 -43.66
CA LYS A 216 -18.08 -17.69 -44.41
C LYS A 216 -19.43 -18.36 -44.66
N PRO A 217 -19.80 -18.68 -45.92
CA PRO A 217 -21.02 -19.41 -46.21
C PRO A 217 -21.09 -20.65 -45.31
N THR A 218 -22.22 -20.78 -44.63
CA THR A 218 -22.56 -21.74 -43.59
C THR A 218 -22.06 -23.17 -43.90
N PRO A 219 -21.21 -23.77 -43.06
CA PRO A 219 -21.14 -25.22 -42.94
C PRO A 219 -22.38 -25.74 -42.18
N PRO A 220 -22.77 -27.01 -42.36
CA PRO A 220 -23.97 -27.60 -41.74
C PRO A 220 -23.94 -27.52 -40.21
N PRO A 221 -25.12 -27.59 -39.55
CA PRO A 221 -25.27 -27.28 -38.14
C PRO A 221 -24.33 -28.10 -37.24
N PRO A 222 -23.68 -27.48 -36.25
CA PRO A 222 -22.73 -28.17 -35.39
C PRO A 222 -23.44 -29.11 -34.42
N THR A 223 -22.85 -30.28 -34.21
CA THR A 223 -23.24 -31.27 -33.21
C THR A 223 -23.12 -30.68 -31.80
N PRO A 224 -24.03 -31.00 -30.85
CA PRO A 224 -24.05 -30.43 -29.49
C PRO A 224 -22.79 -30.61 -28.64
N GLN A 225 -21.76 -31.31 -29.13
CA GLN A 225 -20.51 -31.53 -28.41
C GLN A 225 -19.46 -30.41 -28.57
N GLN A 226 -19.58 -29.54 -29.59
CA GLN A 226 -18.52 -28.56 -29.91
C GLN A 226 -18.69 -27.18 -29.26
N GLN A 227 -19.85 -26.91 -28.66
CA GLN A 227 -20.15 -25.61 -28.02
C GLN A 227 -19.60 -25.50 -26.60
N GLN A 228 -19.04 -26.58 -26.05
CA GLN A 228 -18.72 -26.69 -24.63
C GLN A 228 -17.23 -26.45 -24.30
N GLN A 229 -16.35 -26.30 -25.31
CA GLN A 229 -14.89 -26.21 -25.08
C GLN A 229 -14.31 -24.78 -25.02
N THR A 230 -15.08 -23.73 -25.34
CA THR A 230 -14.62 -22.32 -25.14
C THR A 230 -15.15 -21.67 -23.85
N ALA A 231 -15.86 -22.43 -23.01
CA ALA A 231 -16.06 -22.09 -21.62
C ALA A 231 -14.78 -22.44 -20.83
N HIS A 232 -13.67 -21.77 -21.16
CA HIS A 232 -12.47 -21.82 -20.33
C HIS A 232 -12.85 -21.26 -18.96
N LYS A 233 -13.10 -22.20 -18.05
CA LYS A 233 -13.27 -22.12 -16.60
C LYS A 233 -12.69 -20.82 -16.02
N ARG A 234 -13.44 -19.71 -16.13
CA ARG A 234 -13.16 -18.47 -15.40
C ARG A 234 -13.32 -18.83 -13.94
N THR A 235 -12.24 -18.87 -13.17
CA THR A 235 -12.30 -18.96 -11.71
C THR A 235 -12.93 -17.66 -11.21
N PRO A 236 -14.21 -17.67 -10.78
CA PRO A 236 -14.94 -16.43 -10.46
C PRO A 236 -14.41 -15.73 -9.19
N PHE A 237 -13.49 -16.36 -8.46
CA PHE A 237 -12.99 -15.90 -7.16
C PHE A 237 -11.67 -15.11 -7.21
N LEU A 238 -10.93 -15.15 -8.32
CA LEU A 238 -9.62 -14.51 -8.43
C LEU A 238 -9.65 -12.96 -8.49
N PRO A 239 -10.58 -12.30 -9.20
CA PRO A 239 -10.59 -10.83 -9.29
C PRO A 239 -10.83 -10.10 -7.96
N PRO A 240 -11.83 -10.44 -7.10
CA PRO A 240 -12.05 -9.72 -5.85
C PRO A 240 -10.90 -9.89 -4.85
N LEU A 241 -10.24 -11.07 -4.84
CA LEU A 241 -9.09 -11.30 -3.98
C LEU A 241 -7.91 -10.37 -4.32
N LEU A 242 -7.69 -10.11 -5.61
CA LEU A 242 -6.61 -9.24 -6.06
C LEU A 242 -6.91 -7.76 -5.79
N LEU A 243 -8.18 -7.34 -5.85
CA LEU A 243 -8.58 -6.01 -5.43
C LEU A 243 -8.31 -5.79 -3.93
N ILE A 244 -8.65 -6.77 -3.09
CA ILE A 244 -8.36 -6.75 -1.65
C ILE A 244 -6.85 -6.69 -1.39
N LEU A 245 -6.05 -7.46 -2.14
CA LEU A 245 -4.59 -7.46 -1.99
C LEU A 245 -3.97 -6.09 -2.32
N LYS A 246 -4.46 -5.44 -3.38
CA LYS A 246 -4.03 -4.09 -3.78
C LYS A 246 -4.47 -3.03 -2.77
N PHE A 247 -5.68 -3.16 -2.23
CA PHE A 247 -6.15 -2.30 -1.15
C PHE A 247 -5.28 -2.45 0.10
N LEU A 248 -4.92 -3.67 0.47
CA LEU A 248 -4.02 -3.93 1.60
C LEU A 248 -2.61 -3.37 1.35
N ALA A 249 -2.11 -3.47 0.12
CA ALA A 249 -0.84 -2.83 -0.27
C ALA A 249 -0.90 -1.30 -0.11
N LEU A 250 -1.99 -0.67 -0.54
CA LEU A 250 -2.21 0.77 -0.36
C LEU A 250 -2.27 1.15 1.12
N LEU A 251 -3.04 0.41 1.92
CA LEU A 251 -3.22 0.65 3.35
C LEU A 251 -1.88 0.52 4.09
N THR A 252 -1.15 -0.56 3.88
CA THR A 252 0.14 -0.81 4.55
C THR A 252 1.20 0.22 4.17
N THR A 253 1.30 0.59 2.88
CA THR A 253 2.23 1.63 2.41
C THR A 253 1.93 2.99 3.04
N THR A 254 0.65 3.38 3.06
CA THR A 254 0.20 4.66 3.62
C THR A 254 0.38 4.70 5.13
N ALA A 255 0.04 3.61 5.83
CA ALA A 255 0.23 3.48 7.28
C ALA A 255 1.72 3.56 7.66
N ALA A 256 2.60 2.86 6.93
CA ALA A 256 4.04 2.93 7.17
C ALA A 256 4.58 4.36 6.96
N SER A 257 4.13 5.02 5.89
CA SER A 257 4.59 6.37 5.52
C SER A 257 4.14 7.43 6.54
N THR A 258 2.90 7.34 7.01
CA THR A 258 2.37 8.24 8.03
C THR A 258 3.03 8.01 9.39
N LEU A 259 3.17 6.74 9.83
CA LEU A 259 3.86 6.39 11.08
C LEU A 259 5.31 6.88 11.07
N SER A 260 6.04 6.64 9.98
CA SER A 260 7.42 7.11 9.83
C SER A 260 7.51 8.64 9.90
N THR A 261 6.70 9.34 9.09
CA THR A 261 6.70 10.81 9.08
C THR A 261 6.42 11.38 10.47
N ALA A 262 5.39 10.89 11.16
CA ALA A 262 5.02 11.36 12.49
C ALA A 262 6.11 11.09 13.52
N MET A 263 6.62 9.85 13.55
CA MET A 263 7.60 9.42 14.55
C MET A 263 8.94 10.16 14.43
N PHE A 264 9.49 10.29 13.22
CA PHE A 264 10.74 11.02 13.03
C PHE A 264 10.58 12.53 13.21
N THR A 265 9.38 13.09 12.94
CA THR A 265 9.07 14.48 13.27
C THR A 265 9.07 14.71 14.78
N VAL A 266 8.43 13.83 15.55
CA VAL A 266 8.47 13.87 17.01
C VAL A 266 9.90 13.78 17.51
N PHE A 267 10.71 12.88 16.97
CA PHE A 267 12.12 12.79 17.35
C PHE A 267 12.90 14.07 17.06
N LYS A 268 12.73 14.65 15.87
CA LYS A 268 13.33 15.95 15.56
C LYS A 268 12.96 16.99 16.61
N ILE A 269 11.68 17.08 16.97
CA ILE A 269 11.17 18.04 17.97
C ILE A 269 11.82 17.78 19.33
N VAL A 270 11.85 16.54 19.81
CA VAL A 270 12.43 16.17 21.12
C VAL A 270 13.92 16.55 21.19
N PHE A 271 14.71 16.24 20.16
CA PHE A 271 16.15 16.59 20.15
C PHE A 271 16.40 18.09 19.96
N THR A 272 15.55 18.78 19.18
CA THR A 272 15.73 20.21 18.91
C THR A 272 15.20 21.10 20.04
N ASN A 273 14.25 20.63 20.87
CA ASN A 273 13.66 21.45 21.93
C ASN A 273 14.35 21.27 23.29
N ASN A 274 14.96 20.11 23.57
CA ASN A 274 15.63 19.84 24.85
C ASN A 274 17.08 20.36 24.91
N GLN A 275 17.31 21.57 24.39
CA GLN A 275 18.61 22.24 24.24
C GLN A 275 19.26 22.69 25.56
N ALA A 276 18.67 22.34 26.71
CA ALA A 276 19.15 22.79 28.01
C ALA A 276 20.55 22.22 28.36
N ASP A 277 20.92 21.05 27.80
CA ASP A 277 22.19 20.39 28.14
C ASP A 277 23.16 20.17 26.95
N LEU A 278 22.68 20.07 25.70
CA LEU A 278 23.50 19.79 24.51
C LEU A 278 22.91 20.48 23.26
N ASN A 279 23.72 21.22 22.49
CA ASN A 279 23.34 21.92 21.24
C ASN A 279 23.26 20.94 20.04
N ILE A 280 22.35 19.97 20.11
CA ILE A 280 22.15 18.93 19.09
C ILE A 280 21.11 19.43 18.09
N LYS A 281 21.41 19.35 16.79
CA LYS A 281 20.44 19.67 15.71
C LYS A 281 19.94 18.39 15.07
N ALA A 282 18.66 18.33 14.75
CA ALA A 282 18.05 17.18 14.10
C ALA A 282 17.40 17.59 12.76
N HIS A 283 17.73 16.86 11.71
CA HIS A 283 17.25 17.09 10.35
C HIS A 283 16.52 15.86 9.83
N LEU A 284 15.36 16.06 9.22
CA LEU A 284 14.64 14.99 8.53
C LEU A 284 15.24 14.76 7.14
N GLY A 285 15.29 13.52 6.68
CA GLY A 285 15.71 13.21 5.32
C GLY A 285 14.60 13.53 4.33
N LEU A 286 14.70 14.70 3.69
CA LEU A 286 13.68 15.18 2.75
C LEU A 286 13.49 14.24 1.57
N TYR A 287 14.58 13.72 1.00
CA TYR A 287 14.53 12.77 -0.12
C TYR A 287 13.78 11.50 0.26
N MET A 288 14.09 10.91 1.42
CA MET A 288 13.38 9.74 1.93
C MET A 288 11.88 10.01 2.05
N LEU A 289 11.50 11.15 2.64
CA LEU A 289 10.09 11.55 2.80
C LEU A 289 9.38 11.71 1.45
N ILE A 290 10.00 12.41 0.49
CA ILE A 290 9.42 12.64 -0.83
C ILE A 290 9.17 11.33 -1.56
N PHE A 291 10.19 10.45 -1.62
CA PHE A 291 10.09 9.19 -2.36
C PHE A 291 9.08 8.23 -1.73
N MET A 292 8.97 8.25 -0.40
CA MET A 292 7.95 7.51 0.35
C MET A 292 6.54 7.96 -0.01
N TRP A 293 6.27 9.26 -0.06
CA TRP A 293 4.94 9.77 -0.48
C TRP A 293 4.69 9.61 -1.98
N ILE A 294 5.72 9.64 -2.84
CA ILE A 294 5.58 9.28 -4.25
C ILE A 294 5.17 7.81 -4.39
N ALA A 295 5.78 6.89 -3.63
CA ALA A 295 5.39 5.48 -3.63
C ALA A 295 3.91 5.31 -3.23
N VAL A 296 3.45 6.02 -2.19
CA VAL A 296 2.02 6.06 -1.81
C VAL A 296 1.16 6.54 -2.98
N GLY A 297 1.56 7.62 -3.65
CA GLY A 297 0.86 8.14 -4.82
C GLY A 297 0.77 7.14 -5.97
N CYS A 298 1.88 6.47 -6.31
CA CYS A 298 1.92 5.46 -7.36
C CYS A 298 0.99 4.28 -7.06
N VAL A 299 1.00 3.76 -5.82
CA VAL A 299 0.11 2.67 -5.39
C VAL A 299 -1.35 3.13 -5.36
N GLY A 300 -1.62 4.35 -4.88
CA GLY A 300 -2.96 4.91 -4.80
C GLY A 300 -3.60 5.15 -6.17
N VAL A 301 -2.84 5.73 -7.11
CA VAL A 301 -3.29 5.88 -8.50
C VAL A 301 -3.51 4.51 -9.15
N GLY A 302 -2.59 3.56 -8.93
CA GLY A 302 -2.76 2.19 -9.42
C GLY A 302 -4.07 1.55 -8.94
N PHE A 303 -4.35 1.64 -7.64
CA PHE A 303 -5.57 1.13 -7.03
C PHE A 303 -6.83 1.81 -7.58
N GLY A 304 -6.85 3.15 -7.65
CA GLY A 304 -8.03 3.88 -8.12
C GLY A 304 -8.36 3.61 -9.60
N VAL A 305 -7.35 3.43 -10.45
CA VAL A 305 -7.57 3.06 -11.86
C VAL A 305 -8.17 1.65 -11.95
N ASP A 306 -7.73 0.71 -11.11
CA ASP A 306 -8.27 -0.65 -11.10
C ASP A 306 -9.72 -0.70 -10.60
N GLU A 307 -10.03 0.10 -9.57
CA GLU A 307 -11.39 0.26 -9.02
C GLU A 307 -12.36 0.78 -10.08
N SER A 308 -12.01 1.85 -10.80
CA SER A 308 -12.86 2.41 -11.87
C SER A 308 -13.10 1.42 -13.03
N VAL A 309 -12.12 0.56 -13.33
CA VAL A 309 -12.25 -0.46 -14.38
C VAL A 309 -13.20 -1.59 -13.93
N GLU A 310 -13.15 -1.98 -12.66
CA GLU A 310 -14.07 -2.98 -12.09
C GLU A 310 -15.52 -2.46 -12.10
N GLU A 311 -15.75 -1.21 -11.70
CA GLU A 311 -17.09 -0.57 -11.75
C GLU A 311 -17.65 -0.57 -13.17
N THR A 312 -16.84 -0.18 -14.15
CA THR A 312 -17.25 -0.17 -15.57
C THR A 312 -17.61 -1.57 -16.08
N PHE A 313 -16.98 -2.62 -15.54
CA PHE A 313 -17.27 -4.00 -15.92
C PHE A 313 -18.54 -4.54 -15.23
N LEU A 314 -18.80 -4.13 -13.98
CA LEU A 314 -20.00 -4.48 -13.23
C LEU A 314 -21.26 -3.82 -13.80
N ASP A 315 -21.20 -2.54 -14.15
CA ASP A 315 -22.28 -1.85 -14.87
C ASP A 315 -22.51 -2.43 -16.28
N GLY A 316 -21.55 -3.22 -16.75
CA GLY A 316 -21.53 -3.87 -18.04
C GLY A 316 -22.28 -5.20 -18.15
N ILE A 317 -22.67 -5.81 -17.02
CA ILE A 317 -23.25 -7.17 -16.92
C ILE A 317 -24.74 -7.08 -16.56
#